data_AF-A0A958IKV0-F1
#
_entry.id   AF-A0A958IKV0-F1
#
_cell.length_a   1.000
_cell.length_b   1.000
_cell.length_c   1.000
_cell.angle_alpha   90.00
_cell.angle_beta   90.00
_cell.angle_gamma   90.00
#
_symmetry.space_group_name_H-M   'P 1'
#
loop_
_entity.id
_entity.type
_entity.pdbx_description
1 polymer ?
#
loop_
_entity_poly.entity_id
_entity_poly.type
_entity_poly.pdbx_seq_one_letter_code
_entity_poly.pdbx_strand_id
1 'polypeptide(L)'
;TDRAMEVLNSYHWPGNVRELRNVILRSVLTANQSIDVKHLPNNILKPGLAQVSITFKPGVPLSEVEKTMIIETLKAVRGNKLKAANILGISRRSLYNKLEEYNIGDDEM
;
A
#
# COMPACT_ATOMS: atom_id res chain seq x y z
N THR A 1 15.14 5.24 -21.50
CA THR A 1 14.56 5.52 -22.82
C THR A 1 13.52 6.63 -22.67
N ASP A 2 13.24 7.37 -23.73
CA ASP A 2 12.26 8.48 -23.68
C ASP A 2 10.88 7.99 -23.22
N ARG A 3 10.48 6.80 -23.67
CA ARG A 3 9.24 6.14 -23.21
C ARG A 3 9.20 5.87 -21.72
N ALA A 4 10.32 5.44 -21.11
CA ALA A 4 10.38 5.25 -19.67
C ALA A 4 10.30 6.59 -18.92
N MET A 5 10.89 7.66 -19.47
CA MET A 5 10.79 9.01 -18.91
C MET A 5 9.36 9.56 -18.97
N GLU A 6 8.63 9.33 -20.06
CA GLU A 6 7.22 9.71 -20.17
C GLU A 6 6.36 9.04 -19.07
N VAL A 7 6.58 7.75 -18.80
CA VAL A 7 5.89 7.03 -17.72
C VAL A 7 6.26 7.59 -16.34
N LEU A 8 7.55 7.84 -16.10
CA LEU A 8 8.01 8.39 -14.82
C LEU A 8 7.51 9.82 -14.57
N ASN A 9 7.38 10.64 -15.61
CA ASN A 9 6.88 12.02 -15.53
C ASN A 9 5.35 12.09 -15.41
N SER A 10 4.62 11.12 -15.97
CA SER A 10 3.15 11.10 -15.92
C SER A 10 2.59 10.51 -14.62
N TYR A 11 3.40 9.76 -13.88
CA TYR A 11 3.00 9.22 -12.59
C TYR A 11 3.05 10.29 -11.48
N HIS A 12 2.02 10.32 -10.63
CA HIS A 12 1.85 11.36 -9.60
C HIS A 12 2.67 11.12 -8.30
N TRP A 13 3.37 9.98 -8.18
CA TRP A 13 4.24 9.66 -7.04
C TRP A 13 3.59 9.85 -5.65
N PRO A 14 2.51 9.12 -5.33
CA PRO A 14 1.83 9.21 -4.03
C PRO A 14 2.77 8.97 -2.83
N GLY A 15 3.81 8.14 -2.98
CA GLY A 15 4.83 7.90 -1.96
C GLY A 15 5.99 8.93 -1.96
N ASN A 16 5.83 10.07 -2.64
CA ASN A 16 6.83 11.14 -2.78
C ASN A 16 8.15 10.65 -3.42
N VAL A 17 9.23 11.42 -3.23
CA VAL A 17 10.59 11.15 -3.75
C VAL A 17 11.15 9.79 -3.28
N ARG A 18 10.67 9.23 -2.15
CA ARG A 18 11.09 7.91 -1.67
C ARG A 18 10.60 6.79 -2.60
N GLU A 19 9.39 6.92 -3.13
CA GLU A 19 8.85 5.96 -4.09
C GLU A 19 9.60 6.00 -5.41
N LEU A 20 9.85 7.21 -5.95
CA LEU A 20 10.68 7.39 -7.15
C LEU A 20 12.06 6.76 -6.98
N ARG A 21 12.74 7.02 -5.86
CA ARG A 21 14.04 6.42 -5.54
C ARG A 21 13.97 4.89 -5.56
N ASN A 22 12.97 4.30 -4.91
CA ASN A 22 12.82 2.84 -4.84
C ASN A 22 12.55 2.21 -6.20
N VAL A 23 11.75 2.88 -7.03
CA VAL A 23 11.47 2.46 -8.40
C VAL A 23 12.75 2.47 -9.23
N ILE A 24 13.48 3.59 -9.23
CA ILE A 24 14.73 3.72 -9.98
C ILE A 24 15.75 2.67 -9.54
N LEU A 25 15.94 2.49 -8.22
CA LEU A 25 16.84 1.47 -7.67
C LEU A 25 16.51 0.07 -8.20
N ARG A 26 15.23 -0.31 -8.20
CA ARG A 26 14.80 -1.64 -8.70
C ARG A 26 14.98 -1.75 -10.21
N SER A 27 14.66 -0.71 -10.96
CA SER A 27 14.80 -0.70 -12.41
C SER A 27 16.27 -0.80 -12.86
N VAL A 28 17.19 -0.21 -12.10
CA VAL A 28 18.65 -0.34 -12.35
C VAL A 28 19.13 -1.77 -12.14
N LEU A 29 18.58 -2.51 -11.17
CA LEU A 29 18.99 -3.92 -10.95
C LEU A 29 18.66 -4.85 -12.13
N THR A 30 17.64 -4.49 -12.92
CA THR A 30 17.18 -5.31 -14.05
C THR A 30 17.64 -4.77 -15.40
N ALA A 31 18.01 -3.48 -15.46
CA ALA A 31 18.48 -2.82 -16.66
C ALA A 31 20.00 -2.98 -16.82
N ASN A 32 20.46 -3.33 -18.02
CA ASN A 32 21.89 -3.40 -18.32
C ASN A 32 22.50 -2.00 -18.56
N GLN A 33 22.07 -1.32 -19.62
CA GLN A 33 22.61 -0.01 -20.02
C GLN A 33 21.58 1.12 -19.96
N SER A 34 20.29 0.82 -20.18
CA SER A 34 19.22 1.81 -20.12
C SER A 34 17.95 1.21 -19.53
N ILE A 35 17.29 2.02 -18.68
CA ILE A 35 15.96 1.72 -18.17
C ILE A 35 14.96 1.92 -19.30
N ASP A 36 14.10 0.93 -19.47
CA ASP A 36 13.05 0.92 -20.48
C ASP A 36 11.74 0.51 -19.79
N VAL A 37 10.62 0.69 -20.46
CA VAL A 37 9.27 0.52 -19.87
C VAL A 37 9.10 -0.85 -19.20
N LYS A 38 9.67 -1.91 -19.78
CA LYS A 38 9.66 -3.28 -19.21
C LYS A 38 10.41 -3.45 -17.89
N HIS A 39 11.31 -2.53 -17.55
CA HIS A 39 12.08 -2.53 -16.30
C HIS A 39 11.39 -1.73 -15.19
N LEU A 40 10.29 -1.04 -15.50
CA LEU A 40 9.50 -0.31 -14.51
C LEU A 40 8.48 -1.26 -13.85
N PRO A 41 8.16 -1.07 -12.57
CA PRO A 41 7.17 -1.90 -11.89
C PRO A 41 5.74 -1.62 -12.38
N ASN A 42 4.90 -2.66 -12.34
CA ASN A 42 3.56 -2.66 -12.93
C ASN A 42 2.59 -1.63 -12.32
N ASN A 43 2.83 -1.19 -11.08
CA ASN A 43 2.04 -0.16 -10.40
C ASN A 43 2.14 1.22 -11.06
N ILE A 44 3.21 1.46 -11.84
CA ILE A 44 3.42 2.71 -12.59
C ILE A 44 2.96 2.55 -14.04
N LEU A 45 3.16 1.35 -14.61
CA LEU A 45 2.76 1.02 -15.99
C LEU A 45 1.24 0.93 -16.18
N LYS A 46 0.53 0.54 -15.13
CA LYS A 46 -0.93 0.49 -15.10
C LYS A 46 -1.41 1.35 -13.95
N PRO A 47 -1.66 2.65 -14.16
CA PRO A 47 -2.12 3.57 -13.10
C PRO A 47 -3.49 3.19 -12.47
N GLY A 48 -4.11 2.08 -12.88
CA GLY A 48 -5.26 1.46 -12.22
C GLY A 48 -4.94 0.38 -11.17
N LEU A 49 -3.68 -0.07 -11.04
CA LEU A 49 -3.23 -0.88 -9.89
C LEU A 49 -2.84 0.07 -8.75
N ALA A 50 -3.79 0.95 -8.41
CA ALA A 50 -3.64 2.02 -7.45
C ALA A 50 -3.08 1.48 -6.15
N GLN A 51 -2.03 2.14 -5.66
CA GLN A 51 -1.70 2.13 -4.25
C GLN A 51 -2.99 2.50 -3.51
N VAL A 52 -3.58 1.54 -2.78
CA VAL A 52 -4.88 1.73 -2.13
C VAL A 52 -4.71 2.88 -1.15
N SER A 53 -5.27 4.03 -1.50
CA SER A 53 -5.26 5.23 -0.66
C SER A 53 -6.60 5.28 0.06
N ILE A 54 -6.55 5.19 1.38
CA ILE A 54 -7.73 5.29 2.23
C ILE A 54 -7.88 6.78 2.56
N THR A 55 -8.95 7.40 2.04
CA THR A 55 -9.24 8.82 2.26
C THR A 55 -10.41 8.97 3.21
N PHE A 56 -10.26 9.81 4.23
CA PHE A 56 -11.31 10.11 5.19
C PHE A 56 -11.70 11.59 5.11
N LYS A 57 -12.99 11.88 5.28
CA LYS A 57 -13.45 13.27 5.42
C LYS A 57 -13.20 13.76 6.86
N PRO A 58 -12.87 15.05 7.07
CA PRO A 58 -12.86 15.62 8.41
C PRO A 58 -14.23 15.42 9.09
N GLY A 59 -14.21 15.03 10.37
CA GLY A 59 -15.42 14.73 11.15
C GLY A 59 -15.82 13.25 11.18
N VAL A 60 -15.12 12.37 10.45
CA VAL A 60 -15.29 10.92 10.61
C VAL A 60 -14.81 10.49 12.01
N PRO A 61 -15.59 9.68 12.75
CA PRO A 61 -15.17 9.15 14.05
C PRO A 61 -13.84 8.37 13.95
N LEU A 62 -12.98 8.52 14.96
CA LEU A 62 -11.70 7.78 14.99
C LEU A 62 -11.89 6.27 14.98
N SER A 63 -12.99 5.76 15.55
CA SER A 63 -13.33 4.34 15.52
C SER A 63 -13.56 3.79 14.11
N GLU A 64 -14.15 4.57 13.21
CA GLU A 64 -14.36 4.21 11.80
C GLU A 64 -13.03 4.17 11.03
N VAL A 65 -12.16 5.13 11.32
CA VAL A 65 -10.80 5.18 10.77
C VAL A 65 -10.00 3.97 11.23
N GLU A 66 -10.02 3.68 12.53
CA GLU A 66 -9.33 2.52 13.13
C GLU A 66 -9.86 1.21 12.56
N LYS A 67 -11.19 1.02 12.49
CA LYS A 67 -11.83 -0.17 11.92
C LYS A 67 -11.36 -0.40 10.47
N THR A 68 -11.40 0.65 9.65
CA THR A 68 -10.99 0.57 8.24
C THR A 68 -9.51 0.20 8.10
N MET A 69 -8.63 0.79 8.92
CA MET A 69 -7.19 0.47 8.90
C MET A 69 -6.91 -0.97 9.30
N ILE A 70 -7.64 -1.50 10.29
CA ILE A 70 -7.52 -2.91 10.71
C ILE A 70 -7.90 -3.85 9.58
N ILE A 71 -9.06 -3.61 8.94
CA ILE A 71 -9.59 -4.45 7.85
C ILE A 71 -8.64 -4.46 6.65
N GLU A 72 -8.24 -3.28 6.17
CA GLU A 72 -7.39 -3.19 4.97
C GLU A 72 -5.99 -3.77 5.23
N THR A 73 -5.47 -3.65 6.45
CA THR A 73 -4.21 -4.30 6.83
C THR A 73 -4.36 -5.82 6.83
N LEU A 74 -5.46 -6.36 7.37
CA LEU A 74 -5.73 -7.80 7.39
C LEU A 74 -5.84 -8.38 5.98
N LYS A 75 -6.57 -7.70 5.08
CA LYS A 75 -6.64 -8.06 3.66
C LYS A 75 -5.27 -8.08 3.01
N ALA A 76 -4.47 -7.04 3.24
CA ALA A 76 -3.12 -6.94 2.68
C ALA A 76 -2.19 -8.08 3.13
N VAL A 77 -2.39 -8.62 4.34
CA VAL A 77 -1.61 -9.75 4.88
C VAL A 77 -2.35 -11.10 4.83
N ARG A 78 -3.48 -11.18 4.12
CA ARG A 78 -4.32 -12.39 3.96
C ARG A 78 -4.72 -13.00 5.30
N GLY A 79 -5.25 -12.18 6.20
CA GLY A 79 -5.75 -12.62 7.52
C GLY A 79 -4.65 -12.97 8.54
N ASN A 80 -3.38 -12.74 8.25
CA ASN A 80 -2.30 -12.99 9.22
C ASN A 80 -2.33 -11.96 10.37
N LYS A 81 -3.06 -12.29 11.44
CA LYS A 81 -3.29 -11.44 12.61
C LYS A 81 -1.99 -10.98 13.30
N LEU A 82 -0.94 -11.82 13.34
CA LEU A 82 0.35 -11.44 13.91
C LEU A 82 1.06 -10.38 13.06
N LYS A 83 1.10 -10.58 11.73
CA LYS A 83 1.68 -9.60 10.81
C LYS A 83 0.89 -8.29 10.80
N ALA A 84 -0.44 -8.36 10.83
CA ALA A 84 -1.30 -7.19 10.89
C ALA A 84 -1.04 -6.35 12.15
N ALA A 85 -0.99 -6.99 13.33
CA ALA A 85 -0.68 -6.32 14.59
C ALA A 85 0.69 -5.61 14.55
N ASN A 86 1.71 -6.29 13.99
CA ASN A 86 3.05 -5.72 13.85
C ASN A 86 3.06 -4.50 12.90
N ILE A 87 2.33 -4.56 11.79
CA ILE A 87 2.24 -3.44 10.83
C ILE A 87 1.49 -2.26 11.45
N LEU A 88 0.42 -2.51 12.18
CA LEU A 88 -0.38 -1.50 12.88
C LEU A 88 0.32 -0.95 14.14
N GLY A 89 1.42 -1.57 14.58
CA GLY A 89 2.16 -1.14 15.77
C GLY A 89 1.43 -1.40 17.09
N ILE A 90 0.51 -2.37 17.12
CA ILE A 90 -0.27 -2.73 18.30
C ILE A 90 0.04 -4.15 18.79
N SER A 91 -0.26 -4.42 20.06
CA SER A 91 -0.14 -5.78 20.57
C SER A 91 -1.14 -6.72 19.89
N ARG A 92 -0.78 -8.01 19.78
CA ARG A 92 -1.70 -9.02 19.25
C ARG A 92 -3.00 -9.09 20.08
N ARG A 93 -2.92 -8.88 21.40
CA ARG A 93 -4.07 -8.81 22.30
C ARG A 93 -4.97 -7.62 21.96
N SER A 94 -4.41 -6.43 21.73
CA SER A 94 -5.18 -5.26 21.28
C SER A 94 -5.89 -5.53 19.96
N LEU A 95 -5.23 -6.17 18.99
CA LEU A 95 -5.86 -6.50 17.72
C LEU A 95 -7.08 -7.42 17.94
N TYR A 96 -6.96 -8.48 18.76
CA TYR A 96 -8.11 -9.35 19.07
C TYR A 96 -9.25 -8.59 19.73
N ASN A 97 -8.97 -7.76 20.74
CA ASN A 97 -10.00 -6.95 21.40
C ASN A 97 -10.71 -6.05 20.40
N LYS A 98 -9.98 -5.44 19.46
CA LYS A 98 -10.55 -4.56 18.43
C LYS A 98 -11.38 -5.32 17.39
N LEU A 99 -11.00 -6.55 17.06
CA LEU A 99 -11.80 -7.42 16.19
C LEU A 99 -13.15 -7.75 16.83
N GLU A 100 -13.17 -8.03 18.15
CA GLU A 100 -14.40 -8.26 18.90
C GLU A 100 -15.22 -6.97 19.04
N GLU A 101 -14.59 -5.85 19.41
CA GLU A 101 -15.23 -4.53 19.56
C GLU A 101 -15.97 -4.10 18.28
N TYR A 102 -15.39 -4.39 17.11
CA TYR A 102 -15.95 -4.01 15.81
C TYR A 102 -16.74 -5.11 15.08
N ASN A 103 -16.91 -6.28 15.72
CA ASN A 103 -17.54 -7.47 15.14
C ASN A 103 -16.99 -7.81 13.74
N ILE A 104 -15.67 -7.73 13.56
CA ILE A 104 -15.01 -8.02 12.28
C ILE A 104 -14.90 -9.54 12.15
N GLY A 105 -15.78 -10.13 11.33
CA GLY A 105 -15.77 -11.55 10.99
C GLY A 105 -14.73 -11.89 9.92
N ASP A 106 -14.43 -13.18 9.75
CA ASP A 106 -13.45 -13.65 8.76
C ASP A 106 -13.87 -13.33 7.31
N ASP A 107 -15.16 -13.07 7.04
CA ASP A 107 -15.68 -12.65 5.73
C ASP A 107 -15.26 -11.22 5.32
N GLU A 108 -14.86 -10.38 6.28
CA GLU A 108 -14.40 -9.00 6.02
C GLU A 108 -12.87 -8.89 5.85
N MET A 109 -12.12 -10.00 6.06
CA MET A 109 -10.65 -10.04 6.13
C MET A 109 -9.94 -10.48 4.85
#